data_AF-A0A8X6JCK2-F1
#
_entry.id   AF-A0A8X6JCK2-F1
#
_cell.length_a   1.000
_cell.length_b   1.000
_cell.length_c   1.000
_cell.angle_alpha   90.00
_cell.angle_beta   90.00
_cell.angle_gamma   90.00
#
_symmetry.space_group_name_H-M   'P 1'
#
loop_
_entity.id
_entity.type
_entity.pdbx_description
1 polymer ?
#
loop_
_entity_poly.entity_id
_entity_poly.type
_entity_poly.pdbx_seq_one_letter_code
_entity_poly.pdbx_strand_id
1 'polypeptide(L)' 'YGPIFGAGADLCISHNCNANLESYSNLPHSYDGENASCTLLMGDYNFTVLDYEVFTTLGK' A
#
# COMPACT_ATOMS: atom_id res chain seq x y z
N TYR A 1 8.29 -10.19 -2.19
CA TYR A 1 7.16 -9.25 -2.29
C TYR A 1 6.22 -9.49 -1.13
N GLY A 2 5.66 -8.43 -0.54
CA GLY A 2 4.67 -8.52 0.55
C GLY A 2 3.23 -8.38 0.05
N PRO A 3 2.27 -7.98 0.90
CA PRO A 3 0.87 -7.78 0.51
C PRO A 3 0.72 -6.80 -0.66
N ILE A 4 -0.07 -7.20 -1.66
CA ILE A 4 -0.40 -6.38 -2.83
C ILE A 4 -1.91 -6.36 -2.98
N PHE A 5 -2.47 -5.18 -3.18
CA PHE A 5 -3.89 -4.93 -3.35
C PHE A 5 -4.14 -4.18 -4.67
N GLY A 6 -5.23 -4.52 -5.34
CA GLY A 6 -5.57 -3.99 -6.66
C GLY A 6 -4.75 -4.59 -7.82
N ALA A 7 -5.36 -4.66 -9.00
CA ALA A 7 -4.66 -4.87 -10.26
C ALA A 7 -3.65 -3.73 -10.50
N GLY A 8 -2.51 -4.01 -11.13
CA GLY A 8 -1.42 -3.04 -11.29
C GLY A 8 -0.72 -2.65 -9.97
N ALA A 9 -1.04 -3.33 -8.87
CA ALA A 9 -0.52 -3.07 -7.53
C ALA A 9 -0.80 -1.65 -7.02
N ASP A 10 -2.08 -1.27 -6.95
CA ASP A 10 -2.51 0.01 -6.39
C ASP A 10 -1.92 0.30 -5.00
N LEU A 11 -1.75 -0.73 -4.18
CA LEU A 11 -1.02 -0.65 -2.93
C LEU A 11 -0.13 -1.88 -2.79
N CYS A 12 1.17 -1.66 -2.62
CA CYS A 12 2.17 -2.69 -2.38
C CYS A 12 2.91 -2.38 -1.08
N ILE A 13 2.86 -3.31 -0.13
CA ILE A 13 3.76 -3.32 1.02
C ILE A 13 4.88 -4.29 0.70
N SER A 14 6.08 -3.77 0.51
CA SER A 14 7.25 -4.57 0.13
C SER A 14 7.78 -5.42 1.29
N HIS A 15 8.65 -6.38 0.98
CA HIS A 15 9.43 -7.06 2.01
C HIS A 15 10.39 -6.07 2.69
N ASN A 16 10.76 -6.26 3.96
CA ASN A 16 11.65 -5.34 4.68
C ASN A 16 11.21 -3.86 4.57
N CYS A 17 9.90 -3.61 4.53
CA CYS A 17 9.30 -2.30 4.27
C CYS A 17 9.68 -1.21 5.29
N ASN A 18 10.21 -1.58 6.45
CA ASN A 18 10.74 -0.68 7.46
C ASN A 18 12.18 -0.23 7.21
N ALA A 19 12.89 -0.87 6.26
CA ALA A 19 14.29 -0.60 5.97
C ALA A 19 14.54 -0.22 4.51
N ASN A 20 13.62 -0.54 3.59
CA ASN A 20 13.72 -0.17 2.18
C ASN A 20 12.56 0.75 1.74
N LEU A 21 12.78 1.48 0.66
CA LEU A 21 11.83 2.41 0.05
C LEU A 21 11.15 1.76 -1.16
N GLU A 22 10.75 0.49 -1.03
CA GLU A 22 10.17 -0.30 -2.13
C GLU A 22 8.65 -0.50 -2.02
N SER A 23 8.03 -0.07 -0.90
CA SER A 23 6.56 -0.02 -0.82
C SER A 23 6.05 1.15 -1.66
N TYR A 24 4.87 1.01 -2.25
CA TYR A 24 4.31 2.06 -3.10
C TYR A 24 2.79 2.06 -3.17
N SER A 25 2.25 3.22 -3.53
CA SER A 25 0.85 3.43 -3.88
C SER A 25 0.79 3.83 -5.36
N ASN A 26 0.17 3.00 -6.17
CA ASN A 26 0.02 3.18 -7.62
C ASN A 26 -1.45 3.37 -8.04
N LEU A 27 -2.28 3.89 -7.13
CA LEU A 27 -3.64 4.33 -7.47
C LEU A 27 -3.62 5.19 -8.76
N PRO A 28 -4.63 5.08 -9.65
CA PRO A 28 -5.95 4.48 -9.40
C PRO A 28 -6.34 3.36 -10.39
N HIS A 29 -5.64 2.23 -10.42
CA HIS A 29 -6.00 1.16 -11.37
C HIS A 29 -7.30 0.44 -11.00
N SER A 30 -7.39 -0.13 -9.79
CA SER A 30 -8.57 -0.86 -9.30
C SER A 30 -9.41 -0.05 -8.32
N TYR A 31 -8.75 0.77 -7.51
CA TYR A 31 -9.37 1.68 -6.58
C TYR A 31 -9.29 3.10 -7.15
N ASP A 32 -10.24 3.45 -8.01
CA ASP A 32 -10.37 4.78 -8.61
C ASP A 32 -11.42 5.64 -7.89
N GLY A 33 -11.37 6.95 -8.12
CA GLY A 33 -12.27 7.92 -7.52
C GLY A 33 -11.76 9.35 -7.65
N GLU A 34 -12.55 10.29 -7.15
CA GLU A 34 -12.17 11.70 -7.15
C GLU A 34 -10.87 11.91 -6.35
N ASN A 35 -9.86 12.51 -6.99
CA ASN A 35 -8.51 12.74 -6.46
C ASN A 35 -7.65 11.49 -6.23
N ALA A 36 -8.05 10.32 -6.73
CA ALA A 36 -7.24 9.11 -6.63
C ALA A 36 -5.91 9.30 -7.40
N SER A 37 -4.80 9.15 -6.69
CA SER A 37 -3.46 9.38 -7.21
C SER A 37 -2.43 8.67 -6.35
N CYS A 38 -1.24 8.47 -6.90
CA CYS A 38 -0.14 7.82 -6.17
C CYS A 38 0.25 8.52 -4.87
N THR A 39 0.07 9.85 -4.78
CA THR A 39 0.43 10.64 -3.61
C THR A 39 -0.68 10.76 -2.56
N LEU A 40 -1.90 10.30 -2.87
CA LEU A 40 -3.07 10.50 -1.99
C LEU A 40 -2.90 9.88 -0.60
N LEU A 41 -2.39 8.65 -0.53
CA LEU A 41 -2.32 7.89 0.72
C LEU A 41 -1.07 8.22 1.56
N MET A 42 0.09 8.40 0.90
CA MET A 42 1.40 8.43 1.56
C MET A 42 2.21 9.70 1.25
N GLY A 43 1.65 10.64 0.48
CA GLY A 43 2.30 11.88 0.07
C GLY A 43 3.30 11.74 -1.09
N ASP A 44 3.74 10.52 -1.40
CA ASP A 44 4.66 10.19 -2.50
C ASP A 44 4.34 8.79 -3.06
N TYR A 45 4.91 8.46 -4.22
CA TYR A 45 4.76 7.15 -4.85
C TYR A 45 5.35 6.03 -4.00
N ASN A 46 6.58 6.19 -3.50
CA ASN A 46 7.24 5.22 -2.61
C ASN A 46 7.24 5.67 -1.15
N PHE A 47 7.21 4.71 -0.23
CA PHE A 47 7.26 4.99 1.22
C PHE A 47 7.89 3.84 2.03
N THR A 48 8.37 4.18 3.23
CA THR A 48 8.78 3.21 4.26
C THR A 48 7.64 3.01 5.26
N VAL A 49 7.51 1.81 5.83
CA VAL A 49 6.52 1.48 6.85
C VAL A 49 7.19 1.46 8.21
N LEU A 50 6.78 2.34 9.12
CA LEU A 50 7.27 2.31 10.50
C LEU A 50 6.67 1.14 11.29
N ASP A 51 5.37 0.92 11.13
CA ASP A 51 4.61 -0.13 11.79
C ASP A 51 3.38 -0.51 10.96
N TYR A 52 2.90 -1.75 11.07
CA TYR A 52 1.62 -2.18 10.50
C TYR A 52 0.96 -3.28 11.34
N GLU A 53 -0.36 -3.20 11.47
CA GLU A 53 -1.16 -4.14 12.27
C GLU A 53 -2.12 -4.91 11.37
N VAL A 54 -2.31 -6.21 11.67
CA VAL A 54 -3.28 -7.06 10.97
C VAL A 54 -4.35 -7.51 11.95
N PHE A 55 -5.59 -7.15 11.66
CA PHE A 55 -6.76 -7.48 12.49
C PHE A 55 -7.54 -8.65 11.91
N THR A 56 -8.12 -9.48 12.78
CA THR A 56 -9.04 -10.54 12.40
C THR A 56 -10.35 -10.42 13.17
N THR A 57 -11.42 -11.00 12.62
CA THR A 57 -12.71 -11.11 13.29
C THR A 57 -12.65 -12.17 14.39
N LEU A 58 -13.34 -11.93 15.51
CA LEU A 58 -13.48 -12.92 16.57
C LEU A 58 -14.13 -14.20 16.02
N GLY A 59 -13.51 -15.37 16.21
CA GLY A 59 -14.08 -16.68 15.86
C GLY A 59 -13.76 -17.21 14.46
N LYS A 60 -12.67 -16.77 13.84
CA LYS A 60 -12.02 -17.49 12.73
C LYS A 60 -10.90 -18.38 13.24
#